data_AF-A0A386WU46-F1
#
_entry.id   AF-A0A386WU46-F1
#
_cell.length_a   1.000
_cell.length_b   1.000
_cell.length_c   1.000
_cell.angle_alpha   90.00
_cell.angle_beta   90.00
_cell.angle_gamma   90.00
#
_symmetry.space_group_name_H-M   'P 1'
#
loop_
_entity.id
_entity.type
_entity.pdbx_description
1 polymer ?
#
loop_
_entity_poly.entity_id
_entity_poly.type
_entity_poly.pdbx_seq_one_letter_code
_entity_poly.pdbx_strand_id
1 'polypeptide(L)'
;MRFGIALALSASMLFAGTPAVASPISVNALSTCNNWRSYNGADVPSYGTNVSCVLRRGNTGKGVFQLQVTMNVCYDYVLAIQGVYPLTADSQFGPSTEKAFRAVQRAVGVTDDGVYGPTTREAMLHQGSNGTGCKWV
;
A
#
# COMPACT_ATOMS: atom_id res chain seq x y z
N MET A 1 0.42 53.84 53.09
CA MET A 1 0.36 54.68 51.88
C MET A 1 0.40 53.76 50.65
N ARG A 2 -0.33 54.14 49.59
CA ARG A 2 -0.68 53.38 48.37
C ARG A 2 0.53 53.19 47.42
N PHE A 3 0.24 52.60 46.24
CA PHE A 3 1.03 52.35 45.01
C PHE A 3 1.57 50.90 44.95
N GLY A 4 1.04 49.93 44.20
CA GLY A 4 0.14 49.92 43.06
C GLY A 4 0.90 50.05 41.74
N ILE A 5 1.26 48.93 41.08
CA ILE A 5 1.44 48.77 39.62
C ILE A 5 1.29 47.27 39.29
N ALA A 6 0.38 46.98 38.36
CA ALA A 6 0.16 45.69 37.74
C ALA A 6 1.13 45.48 36.56
N LEU A 7 1.61 44.25 36.35
CA LEU A 7 2.19 43.83 35.06
C LEU A 7 1.63 42.46 34.67
N ALA A 8 1.28 42.37 33.39
CA ALA A 8 0.30 41.45 32.83
C ALA A 8 0.83 40.06 32.47
N LEU A 9 -0.05 39.07 32.66
CA LEU A 9 -0.38 37.94 31.77
C LEU A 9 0.75 37.29 30.96
N SER A 10 1.14 36.07 31.37
CA SER A 10 1.63 35.05 30.44
C SER A 10 0.65 33.87 30.46
N ALA A 11 -0.22 33.80 29.46
CA ALA A 11 -1.06 32.64 29.22
C ALA A 11 -0.22 31.56 28.54
N SER A 12 0.05 30.46 29.24
CA SER A 12 0.70 29.27 28.68
C SER A 12 -0.25 28.61 27.68
N MET A 13 0.05 28.73 26.39
CA MET A 13 -0.68 28.02 25.33
C MET A 13 -0.39 26.52 25.43
N LEU A 14 -1.41 25.75 25.80
CA LEU A 14 -1.44 24.30 25.61
C LEU A 14 -1.56 24.03 24.11
N PHE A 15 -0.49 23.55 23.48
CA PHE A 15 -0.60 22.93 22.16
C PHE A 15 -1.26 21.56 22.33
N ALA A 16 -2.60 21.52 22.27
CA ALA A 16 -3.34 20.30 21.99
C ALA A 16 -3.21 20.01 20.48
N GLY A 17 -2.07 19.46 20.07
CA GLY A 17 -1.92 18.89 18.74
C GLY A 17 -2.77 17.63 18.65
N THR A 18 -3.94 17.70 18.02
CA THR A 18 -4.64 16.48 17.61
C THR A 18 -3.77 15.79 16.54
N PRO A 19 -3.48 14.48 16.65
CA PRO A 19 -2.93 13.77 15.52
C PRO A 19 -3.96 13.87 14.39
N ALA A 20 -3.58 14.48 13.28
CA ALA A 20 -4.34 14.42 12.04
C ALA A 20 -4.35 12.96 11.58
N VAL A 21 -5.34 12.19 12.03
CA VAL A 21 -5.68 10.94 11.38
C VAL A 21 -6.16 11.31 9.98
N ALA A 22 -5.33 11.03 8.97
CA ALA A 22 -5.75 11.14 7.59
C ALA A 22 -7.03 10.29 7.44
N SER A 23 -8.15 10.92 7.10
CA SER A 23 -9.41 10.23 6.87
C SER A 23 -9.15 9.07 5.92
N PRO A 24 -9.60 7.83 6.21
CA PRO A 24 -9.44 6.74 5.27
C PRO A 24 -10.22 7.13 4.01
N ILE A 25 -9.50 7.26 2.90
CA ILE A 25 -10.11 7.28 1.58
C ILE A 25 -10.95 6.01 1.53
N SER A 26 -12.28 6.14 1.43
CA SER A 26 -13.16 4.98 1.46
C SER A 26 -12.76 4.05 0.31
N VAL A 27 -12.16 2.91 0.65
CA VAL A 27 -11.70 1.89 -0.30
C VAL A 27 -12.83 1.35 -1.19
N ASN A 28 -14.08 1.66 -0.85
CA ASN A 28 -15.27 1.35 -1.64
C ASN A 28 -15.50 2.31 -2.83
N ALA A 29 -14.80 3.45 -2.91
CA ALA A 29 -14.94 4.39 -4.02
C ALA A 29 -13.94 4.12 -5.17
N LEU A 30 -12.87 3.37 -4.91
CA LEU A 30 -11.87 3.03 -5.92
C LEU A 30 -12.31 1.82 -6.74
N SER A 31 -12.03 1.85 -8.04
CA SER A 31 -12.30 0.71 -8.92
C SER A 31 -11.40 -0.48 -8.58
N THR A 32 -11.90 -1.69 -8.81
CA THR A 32 -11.10 -2.91 -8.69
C THR A 32 -10.09 -2.97 -9.84
N CYS A 33 -8.81 -3.20 -9.55
CA CYS A 33 -7.82 -3.41 -10.61
C CYS A 33 -8.16 -4.68 -11.40
N ASN A 34 -8.55 -4.56 -12.66
CA ASN A 34 -8.91 -5.70 -13.51
C ASN A 34 -7.83 -6.02 -14.56
N ASN A 35 -6.84 -5.14 -14.73
CA ASN A 35 -5.73 -5.30 -15.66
C ASN A 35 -4.40 -4.91 -15.02
N TRP A 36 -3.32 -4.97 -15.78
CA TRP A 36 -2.03 -4.36 -15.44
C TRP A 36 -1.61 -3.38 -16.53
N ARG A 37 -0.71 -2.46 -16.21
CA ARG A 37 -0.06 -1.60 -17.18
C ARG A 37 1.35 -1.27 -16.75
N SER A 38 2.17 -0.88 -17.72
CA SER A 38 3.43 -0.20 -17.42
C SER A 38 3.15 1.23 -16.93
N TYR A 39 3.80 1.60 -15.83
CA TYR A 39 3.76 2.90 -15.19
C TYR A 39 5.15 3.20 -14.58
N ASN A 40 5.76 4.33 -14.94
CA ASN A 40 7.14 4.69 -14.54
C ASN A 40 8.20 3.58 -14.80
N GLY A 41 7.95 2.72 -15.80
CA GLY A 41 8.82 1.60 -16.16
C GLY A 41 8.71 0.38 -15.25
N ALA A 42 7.63 0.26 -14.47
CA ALA A 42 7.26 -0.95 -13.75
C ALA A 42 5.82 -1.37 -14.07
N ASP A 43 5.53 -2.66 -13.95
CA ASP A 43 4.24 -3.23 -14.27
C ASP A 43 3.36 -3.30 -13.01
N VAL A 44 2.35 -2.44 -12.97
CA VAL A 44 1.46 -2.25 -11.82
C VAL A 44 0.03 -2.69 -12.15
N PRO A 45 -0.72 -3.23 -11.17
CA PRO A 45 -2.17 -3.40 -11.27
C PRO A 45 -2.87 -2.07 -11.63
N SER A 46 -3.87 -2.15 -12.50
CA SER A 46 -4.59 -0.98 -13.04
C SER A 46 -6.05 -1.28 -13.39
N TYR A 47 -6.80 -0.19 -13.56
CA TYR A 47 -8.13 -0.17 -14.14
C TYR A 47 -8.15 0.84 -15.29
N GLY A 48 -8.10 0.35 -16.53
CA GLY A 48 -7.92 1.20 -17.72
C GLY A 48 -6.60 1.97 -17.63
N THR A 49 -6.66 3.29 -17.65
CA THR A 49 -5.49 4.15 -17.46
C THR A 49 -5.18 4.47 -16.00
N ASN A 50 -6.07 4.14 -15.07
CA ASN A 50 -5.92 4.48 -13.66
C ASN A 50 -5.10 3.42 -12.91
N VAL A 51 -4.01 3.83 -12.25
CA VAL A 51 -3.18 2.97 -11.37
C VAL A 51 -3.58 3.08 -9.89
N SER A 52 -4.48 3.99 -9.56
CA SER A 52 -5.13 4.13 -8.26
C SER A 52 -6.42 3.33 -8.24
N CYS A 53 -6.26 2.03 -8.07
CA CYS A 53 -7.32 1.03 -7.97
C CYS A 53 -7.00 0.09 -6.80
N VAL A 54 -7.95 -0.78 -6.45
CA VAL A 54 -7.82 -1.69 -5.30
C VAL A 54 -7.83 -3.16 -5.69
N LEU A 55 -7.11 -3.99 -4.93
CA LEU A 55 -7.24 -5.46 -4.94
C LEU A 55 -7.35 -5.99 -3.51
N ARG A 56 -8.21 -6.99 -3.30
CA ARG A 56 -8.42 -7.67 -2.01
C ARG A 56 -8.89 -9.10 -2.24
N ARG A 57 -9.02 -9.88 -1.16
CA ARG A 57 -9.54 -11.26 -1.21
C ARG A 57 -10.83 -11.36 -2.05
N GLY A 58 -10.86 -12.33 -2.94
CA GLY A 58 -11.97 -12.59 -3.87
C GLY A 58 -11.91 -11.81 -5.19
N ASN A 59 -11.00 -10.84 -5.33
CA ASN A 59 -10.73 -10.25 -6.65
C ASN A 59 -9.99 -11.24 -7.55
N THR A 60 -10.22 -11.11 -8.85
CA THR A 60 -9.60 -11.96 -9.88
C THR A 60 -9.18 -11.13 -11.08
N GLY A 61 -8.36 -11.73 -11.95
CA GLY A 61 -7.97 -11.16 -13.23
C GLY A 61 -6.51 -10.72 -13.31
N LYS A 62 -6.18 -10.02 -14.40
CA LYS A 62 -4.80 -9.70 -14.77
C LYS A 62 -4.09 -8.77 -13.78
N GLY A 63 -4.82 -7.93 -13.06
CA GLY A 63 -4.26 -7.11 -11.98
C GLY A 63 -3.75 -7.97 -10.82
N VAL A 64 -4.51 -9.00 -10.44
CA VAL A 64 -4.09 -9.95 -9.40
C VAL A 64 -2.90 -10.76 -9.84
N PHE A 65 -2.92 -11.25 -11.09
CA PHE A 65 -1.78 -11.96 -11.67
C PHE A 65 -0.50 -11.14 -11.58
N GLN A 66 -0.55 -9.86 -11.97
CA GLN A 66 0.62 -8.99 -11.92
C GLN A 66 1.13 -8.76 -10.50
N LEU A 67 0.21 -8.63 -9.53
CA LEU A 67 0.58 -8.54 -8.12
C LEU A 67 1.27 -9.82 -7.63
N GLN A 68 0.75 -11.00 -8.00
CA GLN A 68 1.35 -12.29 -7.66
C GLN A 68 2.75 -12.44 -8.26
N VAL A 69 2.93 -12.08 -9.54
CA VAL A 69 4.24 -12.07 -10.19
C VAL A 69 5.20 -11.13 -9.49
N THR A 70 4.75 -9.91 -9.18
CA THR A 70 5.56 -8.92 -8.45
C THR A 70 6.02 -9.46 -7.11
N MET A 71 5.14 -10.10 -6.34
CA MET A 71 5.51 -10.71 -5.06
C MET A 71 6.53 -11.85 -5.22
N ASN A 72 6.40 -12.68 -6.26
CA ASN A 72 7.39 -13.73 -6.53
C ASN A 72 8.74 -13.18 -6.98
N VAL A 73 8.76 -12.09 -7.75
CA VAL A 73 9.99 -11.55 -8.34
C VAL A 73 10.74 -10.64 -7.36
N CYS A 74 10.00 -9.80 -6.62
CA CYS A 74 10.59 -8.74 -5.80
C CYS A 74 10.59 -9.03 -4.30
N TYR A 75 9.86 -10.06 -3.87
CA TYR A 75 9.64 -10.37 -2.46
C TYR A 75 9.76 -11.88 -2.17
N ASP A 76 10.52 -12.61 -3.00
CA ASP A 76 10.74 -14.07 -2.85
C ASP A 76 11.16 -14.46 -1.43
N TYR A 77 12.10 -13.74 -0.82
CA TYR A 77 12.58 -13.97 0.53
C TYR A 77 11.46 -13.77 1.58
N VAL A 78 10.64 -12.73 1.42
CA VAL A 78 9.50 -12.46 2.31
C VAL A 78 8.48 -13.60 2.21
N LEU A 79 8.18 -14.06 1.00
CA LEU A 79 7.25 -15.17 0.76
C LEU A 79 7.81 -16.51 1.27
N ALA A 80 9.12 -16.73 1.16
CA ALA A 80 9.79 -17.93 1.63
C ALA A 80 9.69 -18.06 3.15
N ILE A 81 9.88 -16.97 3.90
CA ILE A 81 9.69 -16.95 5.37
C ILE A 81 8.25 -17.30 5.75
N GLN A 82 7.27 -16.92 4.92
CA GLN A 82 5.86 -17.25 5.14
C GLN A 82 5.48 -18.68 4.71
N GLY A 83 6.40 -19.42 4.09
CA GLY A 83 6.14 -20.76 3.57
C GLY A 83 5.14 -20.78 2.41
N VAL A 84 5.08 -19.70 1.63
CA VAL A 84 4.15 -19.57 0.48
C VAL A 84 4.89 -19.30 -0.84
N TYR A 85 6.22 -19.42 -0.84
CA TYR A 85 7.04 -19.30 -2.04
C TYR A 85 7.23 -20.66 -2.74
N PRO A 86 7.15 -20.72 -4.09
CA PRO A 86 6.62 -19.67 -4.97
C PRO A 86 5.09 -19.58 -4.83
N LEU A 87 4.57 -18.36 -4.83
CA LEU A 87 3.13 -18.15 -4.85
C LEU A 87 2.60 -18.47 -6.25
N THR A 88 1.50 -19.22 -6.36
CA THR A 88 0.90 -19.46 -7.67
C THR A 88 0.32 -18.17 -8.25
N ALA A 89 0.77 -17.77 -9.45
CA ALA A 89 0.25 -16.63 -10.18
C ALA A 89 -0.96 -17.06 -11.04
N ASP A 90 -2.09 -17.32 -10.38
CA ASP A 90 -3.31 -17.89 -10.97
C ASP A 90 -4.40 -16.86 -11.26
N SER A 91 -4.09 -15.56 -11.14
CA SER A 91 -5.07 -14.48 -11.26
C SER A 91 -6.17 -14.49 -10.19
N GLN A 92 -6.00 -15.20 -9.07
CA GLN A 92 -6.97 -15.24 -7.98
C GLN A 92 -6.40 -14.71 -6.67
N PHE A 93 -7.09 -13.74 -6.09
CA PHE A 93 -6.69 -13.19 -4.80
C PHE A 93 -7.30 -14.06 -3.69
N GLY A 94 -6.76 -15.28 -3.57
CA GLY A 94 -7.15 -16.25 -2.57
C GLY A 94 -6.46 -16.08 -1.22
N PRO A 95 -6.68 -17.01 -0.27
CA PRO A 95 -6.07 -16.95 1.07
C PRO A 95 -4.53 -16.94 1.03
N SER A 96 -3.90 -17.70 0.14
CA SER A 96 -2.44 -17.72 -0.01
C SER A 96 -1.90 -16.39 -0.51
N THR A 97 -2.57 -15.79 -1.51
CA THR A 97 -2.23 -14.46 -2.04
C THR A 97 -2.34 -13.39 -0.96
N GLU A 98 -3.39 -13.41 -0.14
CA GLU A 98 -3.52 -12.46 0.95
C GLU A 98 -2.48 -12.66 2.06
N LYS A 99 -2.20 -13.91 2.43
CA LYS A 99 -1.16 -14.20 3.43
C LYS A 99 0.19 -13.65 2.96
N ALA A 100 0.56 -13.92 1.70
CA ALA A 100 1.77 -13.37 1.09
C ALA A 100 1.76 -11.84 1.09
N PHE A 101 0.64 -11.25 0.65
CA PHE A 101 0.53 -9.81 0.49
C PHE A 101 0.60 -9.05 1.82
N ARG A 102 -0.06 -9.54 2.88
CA ARG A 102 0.06 -8.95 4.23
C ARG A 102 1.50 -8.99 4.74
N ALA A 103 2.26 -10.04 4.42
CA ALA A 103 3.68 -10.10 4.79
C ALA A 103 4.52 -9.07 4.03
N VAL A 104 4.23 -8.85 2.74
CA VAL A 104 4.85 -7.78 1.95
C VAL A 104 4.51 -6.41 2.53
N GLN A 105 3.25 -6.15 2.88
CA GLN A 105 2.82 -4.89 3.51
C GLN A 105 3.61 -4.60 4.80
N ARG A 106 3.79 -5.60 5.67
CA ARG A 106 4.65 -5.48 6.86
C ARG A 106 6.10 -5.18 6.50
N ALA A 107 6.64 -5.87 5.50
CA ALA A 107 8.03 -5.72 5.08
C ALA A 107 8.32 -4.32 4.53
N VAL A 108 7.33 -3.68 3.89
CA VAL A 108 7.47 -2.32 3.33
C VAL A 108 6.98 -1.21 4.26
N GLY A 109 6.50 -1.55 5.47
CA GLY A 109 6.13 -0.57 6.48
C GLY A 109 4.80 0.13 6.27
N VAL A 110 3.84 -0.51 5.58
CA VAL A 110 2.45 -0.04 5.50
C VAL A 110 1.51 -0.92 6.32
N THR A 111 0.28 -0.45 6.54
CA THR A 111 -0.77 -1.24 7.19
C THR A 111 -0.96 -2.57 6.48
N ASP A 112 -0.91 -3.68 7.23
CA ASP A 112 -1.02 -5.04 6.71
C ASP A 112 -2.47 -5.50 6.55
N ASP A 113 -3.32 -4.62 6.00
CA ASP A 113 -4.76 -4.79 5.89
C ASP A 113 -5.21 -5.84 4.85
N GLY A 114 -4.29 -6.36 4.04
CA GLY A 114 -4.57 -7.31 2.97
C GLY A 114 -5.20 -6.67 1.73
N VAL A 115 -5.16 -5.34 1.62
CA VAL A 115 -5.74 -4.57 0.52
C VAL A 115 -4.63 -3.84 -0.24
N TYR A 116 -4.48 -4.18 -1.51
CA TYR A 116 -3.67 -3.40 -2.43
C TYR A 116 -4.41 -2.11 -2.75
N GLY A 117 -3.72 -0.98 -2.66
CA GLY A 117 -4.24 0.34 -2.98
C GLY A 117 -3.09 1.33 -3.24
N PRO A 118 -3.39 2.61 -3.47
CA PRO A 118 -2.38 3.63 -3.82
C PRO A 118 -1.21 3.71 -2.84
N THR A 119 -1.50 3.67 -1.53
CA THR A 119 -0.47 3.69 -0.48
C THR A 119 0.47 2.50 -0.59
N THR A 120 -0.07 1.28 -0.70
CA THR A 120 0.76 0.08 -0.85
C THR A 120 1.50 0.08 -2.18
N ARG A 121 0.89 0.55 -3.27
CA ARG A 121 1.53 0.67 -4.58
C ARG A 121 2.80 1.51 -4.52
N GLU A 122 2.73 2.69 -3.92
CA GLU A 122 3.86 3.62 -3.80
C GLU A 122 4.92 3.09 -2.83
N ALA A 123 4.49 2.39 -1.78
CA ALA A 123 5.37 1.83 -0.77
C ALA A 123 5.95 0.46 -1.13
N MET A 124 5.59 -0.17 -2.25
CA MET A 124 6.14 -1.47 -2.67
C MET A 124 6.90 -1.40 -4.00
N LEU A 125 7.87 -2.30 -4.18
CA LEU A 125 8.54 -2.55 -5.43
C LEU A 125 7.60 -3.31 -6.38
N HIS A 126 7.71 -2.98 -7.66
CA HIS A 126 7.01 -3.64 -8.75
C HIS A 126 8.01 -4.23 -9.73
N GLN A 127 7.62 -5.30 -10.42
CA GLN A 127 8.44 -5.86 -11.50
C GLN A 127 8.68 -4.79 -12.58
N GLY A 128 9.93 -4.60 -12.98
CA GLY A 128 10.28 -3.69 -14.07
C GLY A 128 9.70 -4.18 -15.40
N SER A 129 9.20 -3.26 -16.23
CA SER A 129 8.55 -3.61 -17.52
C SER A 129 9.47 -4.27 -18.55
N ASN A 130 10.79 -4.23 -18.32
CA ASN A 130 11.77 -4.95 -19.13
C ASN A 130 11.95 -6.42 -18.68
N GLY A 131 11.09 -6.92 -17.79
CA GLY A 131 11.15 -8.27 -17.24
C GLY A 131 12.31 -8.54 -16.29
N THR A 132 13.17 -7.54 -16.03
CA THR A 132 14.37 -7.65 -15.20
C THR A 132 14.39 -6.52 -14.17
N GLY A 133 14.42 -6.91 -12.88
CA GLY A 133 14.54 -6.00 -11.76
C GLY A 133 13.23 -5.55 -11.13
N CYS A 134 13.38 -4.85 -10.00
CA CYS A 134 12.31 -4.38 -9.13
C CYS A 134 12.45 -2.87 -8.93
N LYS A 135 11.34 -2.14 -9.04
CA LYS A 135 11.34 -0.67 -9.06
C LYS A 135 10.20 -0.08 -8.26
N TRP A 136 10.46 1.06 -7.63
CA TRP A 136 9.43 1.93 -7.06
C TRP A 136 8.68 2.67 -8.18
N VAL A 137 7.45 3.09 -7.91
CA VAL A 137 6.56 3.76 -8.88
C VAL A 137 5.99 5.05 -8.35
#